data_AF-A0A1S8CW80-F1
#
_entry.id   AF-A0A1S8CW80-F1
#
_cell.length_a   1.000
_cell.length_b   1.000
_cell.length_c   1.000
_cell.angle_alpha   90.00
_cell.angle_beta   90.00
_cell.angle_gamma   90.00
#
_symmetry.space_group_name_H-M   'P 1'
#
loop_
_entity.id
_entity.type
_entity.pdbx_description
1 polymer ?
#
loop_
_entity_poly.entity_id
_entity_poly.type
_entity_poly.pdbx_seq_one_letter_code
_entity_poly.pdbx_strand_id
1 'polypeptide(L)'
;MSSKYVEQCTQLLAEQKLKIAFVESATAGRLAAEFSMTEHAGKCLLGSLVCYDACIKQDLLKVPKELIDQFTPESAEVTEAIAKNVKQFFSADIIVGVTGLASPGGSETPQKPVGTMFFHLIINQQSYSHREVFQGGAEEVILQAIDRIAQLLMQYLKQQNTL
;
A
#
# COMPACT_ATOMS: atom_id res chain seq x y z
N MET A 1 -18.00 -5.69 4.90
CA MET A 1 -17.73 -6.63 3.79
C MET A 1 -16.73 -5.95 2.90
N SER A 2 -15.72 -6.69 2.45
CA SER A 2 -14.73 -6.20 1.51
C SER A 2 -15.40 -5.72 0.23
N SER A 3 -14.80 -4.73 -0.43
CA SER A 3 -15.36 -4.22 -1.67
C SER A 3 -15.25 -5.26 -2.80
N LYS A 4 -16.08 -5.10 -3.84
CA LYS A 4 -15.99 -5.95 -5.04
C LYS A 4 -14.60 -5.92 -5.69
N TYR A 5 -13.84 -4.83 -5.54
CA TYR A 5 -12.50 -4.71 -6.13
C TYR A 5 -11.49 -5.54 -5.35
N VAL A 6 -11.58 -5.55 -4.01
CA VAL A 6 -10.74 -6.39 -3.15
C VAL A 6 -11.04 -7.87 -3.39
N GLU A 7 -12.33 -8.23 -3.46
CA GLU A 7 -12.75 -9.61 -3.78
C GLU A 7 -12.15 -10.08 -5.12
N GLN A 8 -12.37 -9.32 -6.20
CA GLN A 8 -11.84 -9.65 -7.52
C GLN A 8 -10.31 -9.69 -7.57
N CYS A 9 -9.64 -8.79 -6.85
CA CYS A 9 -8.19 -8.77 -6.77
C CYS A 9 -7.66 -10.05 -6.08
N THR A 10 -8.20 -10.41 -4.92
CA THR A 10 -7.76 -11.62 -4.20
C THR A 10 -8.04 -12.90 -4.97
N GLN A 11 -9.16 -12.95 -5.72
CA GLN A 11 -9.45 -14.04 -6.66
C GLN A 11 -8.36 -14.16 -7.72
N LEU A 12 -8.04 -13.06 -8.41
CA LEU A 12 -7.01 -13.05 -9.46
C LEU A 12 -5.64 -13.49 -8.93
N LEU A 13 -5.25 -13.01 -7.75
CA LEU A 13 -4.00 -13.40 -7.10
C LEU A 13 -3.97 -14.90 -6.80
N ALA A 14 -5.07 -15.45 -6.28
CA ALA A 14 -5.18 -16.88 -5.97
C ALA A 14 -5.14 -17.75 -7.23
N GLU A 15 -5.82 -17.35 -8.30
CA GLU A 15 -5.80 -18.05 -9.60
C GLU A 15 -4.40 -18.09 -10.21
N GLN A 16 -3.64 -17.00 -10.09
CA GLN A 16 -2.25 -16.90 -10.56
C GLN A 16 -1.23 -17.45 -9.55
N LYS A 17 -1.68 -17.95 -8.39
CA LYS A 17 -0.83 -18.45 -7.29
C LYS A 17 0.19 -17.43 -6.76
N LEU A 18 -0.15 -16.14 -6.85
CA LEU A 18 0.70 -15.05 -6.38
C LEU A 18 0.47 -14.76 -4.90
N LYS A 19 1.57 -14.49 -4.20
CA LYS A 19 1.60 -14.09 -2.80
C LYS A 19 1.77 -12.58 -2.66
N ILE A 20 0.99 -11.99 -1.76
CA ILE A 20 0.99 -10.54 -1.49
C ILE A 20 1.27 -10.25 -0.02
N ALA A 21 2.06 -9.21 0.25
CA ALA A 21 2.23 -8.63 1.58
C ALA A 21 2.18 -7.10 1.53
N PHE A 22 1.85 -6.50 2.68
CA PHE A 22 1.65 -5.06 2.80
C PHE A 22 2.62 -4.41 3.79
N VAL A 23 2.93 -3.14 3.55
CA VAL A 23 3.40 -2.21 4.57
C VAL A 23 2.47 -1.03 4.64
N GLU A 24 1.95 -0.77 5.83
CA GLU A 24 0.89 0.20 6.05
C GLU A 24 1.34 1.30 7.01
N SER A 25 1.19 2.55 6.59
CA SER A 25 1.18 3.70 7.49
C SER A 25 -0.25 4.20 7.63
N ALA A 26 -0.74 5.02 6.70
CA ALA A 26 -2.03 5.72 6.80
C ALA A 26 -3.25 4.80 6.97
N THR A 27 -3.21 3.57 6.44
CA THR A 27 -4.31 2.60 6.54
C THR A 27 -4.29 1.80 7.85
N ALA A 28 -3.18 1.84 8.61
CA ALA A 28 -3.04 1.25 9.95
C ALA A 28 -3.52 -0.21 10.10
N GLY A 29 -3.34 -1.05 9.08
CA GLY A 29 -3.79 -2.44 9.07
C GLY A 29 -5.14 -2.67 8.38
N ARG A 30 -5.86 -1.60 8.01
CA ARG A 30 -7.16 -1.71 7.34
C ARG A 30 -7.04 -2.34 5.96
N LEU A 31 -5.94 -2.12 5.22
CA LEU A 31 -5.74 -2.78 3.92
C LEU A 31 -5.64 -4.30 4.10
N ALA A 32 -4.81 -4.75 5.05
CA ALA A 32 -4.73 -6.17 5.38
C ALA A 32 -6.05 -6.73 5.88
N ALA A 33 -6.78 -5.99 6.72
CA ALA A 33 -8.07 -6.41 7.24
C ALA A 33 -9.08 -6.64 6.10
N GLU A 34 -9.23 -5.68 5.18
CA GLU A 34 -10.14 -5.82 4.04
C GLU A 34 -9.74 -7.00 3.13
N PHE A 35 -8.45 -7.22 2.86
CA PHE A 35 -7.99 -8.38 2.10
C PHE A 35 -8.19 -9.70 2.85
N SER A 36 -8.08 -9.72 4.18
CA SER A 36 -8.21 -10.93 5.00
C SER A 36 -9.64 -11.47 5.06
N MET A 37 -10.63 -10.63 4.79
CA MET A 37 -12.05 -10.97 4.87
C MET A 37 -12.58 -11.65 3.60
N THR A 38 -11.79 -11.74 2.53
CA THR A 38 -12.20 -12.41 1.28
C THR A 38 -12.06 -13.93 1.37
N GLU A 39 -12.84 -14.67 0.57
CA GLU A 39 -12.78 -16.14 0.52
C GLU A 39 -11.41 -16.67 0.04
N HIS A 40 -10.62 -15.83 -0.62
CA HIS A 40 -9.35 -16.21 -1.23
C HIS A 40 -8.13 -15.76 -0.43
N ALA A 41 -8.31 -15.03 0.67
CA ALA A 41 -7.24 -14.46 1.48
C ALA A 41 -6.16 -15.48 1.85
N GLY A 42 -6.54 -16.64 2.37
CA GLY A 42 -5.60 -17.69 2.79
C GLY A 42 -4.75 -18.28 1.66
N LYS A 43 -5.10 -18.02 0.40
CA LYS A 43 -4.34 -18.47 -0.78
C LYS A 43 -3.30 -17.46 -1.23
N CYS A 44 -3.46 -16.16 -0.95
CA CYS A 44 -2.60 -15.11 -1.49
C CYS A 44 -1.98 -14.19 -0.42
N LEU A 45 -2.67 -13.87 0.67
CA LEU A 45 -2.17 -12.91 1.67
C LEU A 45 -1.17 -13.56 2.62
N LEU A 46 0.06 -13.03 2.66
CA LEU A 46 1.09 -13.45 3.63
C LEU A 46 0.98 -12.70 4.95
N GLY A 47 0.62 -11.42 4.90
CA GLY A 47 0.54 -10.57 6.08
C GLY A 47 0.76 -9.10 5.76
N SER A 48 0.89 -8.32 6.83
CA SER A 48 1.14 -6.89 6.77
C SER A 48 2.03 -6.45 7.93
N LEU A 49 2.76 -5.37 7.70
CA LEU A 49 3.53 -4.67 8.73
C LEU A 49 3.03 -3.24 8.83
N VAL A 50 2.57 -2.84 10.01
CA VAL A 50 2.13 -1.47 10.26
C VAL A 50 3.29 -0.64 10.81
N CYS A 51 3.68 0.41 10.09
CA CYS A 51 4.70 1.37 10.48
C CYS A 51 4.14 2.81 10.44
N TYR A 52 3.25 3.13 11.38
CA TYR A 52 2.53 4.40 11.39
C TYR A 52 3.47 5.59 11.63
N ASP A 53 4.28 5.52 12.69
CA ASP A 53 5.20 6.61 13.04
C ASP A 53 6.47 6.61 12.16
N ALA A 54 7.06 7.78 11.97
CA ALA A 54 8.33 7.96 11.25
C ALA A 54 9.51 7.26 11.94
N CYS A 55 9.51 7.13 13.28
CA CYS A 55 10.54 6.39 14.00
C CYS A 55 10.49 4.90 13.66
N ILE A 56 9.30 4.31 13.55
CA ILE A 56 9.14 2.89 13.19
C ILE A 56 9.61 2.63 11.76
N LYS A 57 9.39 3.57 10.83
CA LYS A 57 9.93 3.48 9.46
C LYS A 57 11.47 3.43 9.46
N GLN A 58 12.12 4.21 10.32
CA GLN A 58 13.58 4.20 10.46
C GLN A 58 14.09 2.94 11.16
N ASP A 59 13.52 2.59 12.31
CA ASP A 59 14.04 1.53 13.16
C ASP A 59 13.83 0.15 12.55
N LEU A 60 12.62 -0.11 12.05
CA LEU A 60 12.22 -1.43 11.57
C LEU A 60 12.50 -1.61 10.09
N LEU A 61 12.21 -0.59 9.28
CA LEU A 61 12.34 -0.63 7.83
C LEU A 61 13.57 0.09 7.31
N LYS A 62 14.45 0.61 8.18
CA LYS A 62 15.73 1.23 7.80
C LYS A 62 15.57 2.34 6.75
N VAL A 63 14.44 3.06 6.79
CA VAL A 63 14.26 4.26 5.96
C VAL A 63 15.27 5.30 6.43
N PRO A 64 16.12 5.86 5.54
CA PRO A 64 17.09 6.87 5.92
C PRO A 64 16.42 8.11 6.51
N LYS A 65 16.99 8.67 7.57
CA LYS A 65 16.46 9.87 8.22
C LYS A 65 16.41 11.04 7.24
N GLU A 66 17.44 11.17 6.40
CA GLU A 66 17.58 12.23 5.41
C GLU A 66 16.42 12.21 4.40
N LEU A 67 15.91 11.01 4.06
CA LEU A 67 14.78 10.86 3.16
C LEU A 67 13.50 11.41 3.78
N ILE A 68 13.28 11.12 5.07
CA ILE A 68 12.13 11.62 5.84
C ILE A 68 12.26 13.13 6.03
N ASP A 69 13.44 13.64 6.34
CA ASP A 69 13.66 15.09 6.52
C ASP A 69 13.41 15.87 5.22
N GLN A 70 13.83 15.32 4.08
CA GLN A 70 13.71 15.98 2.78
C GLN A 70 12.30 15.88 2.18
N PHE A 71 11.68 14.70 2.24
CA PHE A 71 10.43 14.43 1.52
C PHE A 71 9.21 14.26 2.43
N THR A 72 9.41 14.20 3.74
CA THR A 72 8.42 13.90 4.79
C THR A 72 7.92 12.43 4.78
N PRO A 73 7.33 11.92 5.87
CA PRO A 73 6.87 10.52 5.93
C PRO A 73 5.79 10.16 4.91
N GLU A 74 4.94 11.12 4.54
CA GLU A 74 3.89 10.96 3.53
C GLU A 74 4.38 11.44 2.16
N SER A 75 5.24 10.64 1.53
CA SER A 75 5.85 10.94 0.23
C SER A 75 6.00 9.70 -0.65
N ALA A 76 6.20 9.88 -1.95
CA ALA A 76 6.44 8.77 -2.87
C ALA A 76 7.75 8.04 -2.54
N GLU A 77 8.79 8.79 -2.18
CA GLU A 77 10.13 8.30 -1.86
C GLU A 77 10.12 7.44 -0.58
N VAL A 78 9.46 7.91 0.48
CA VAL A 78 9.32 7.13 1.72
C VAL A 78 8.43 5.90 1.48
N THR A 79 7.37 6.02 0.67
CA THR A 79 6.50 4.89 0.32
C THR A 79 7.25 3.81 -0.47
N GLU A 80 8.14 4.21 -1.38
CA GLU A 80 9.04 3.29 -2.08
C GLU A 80 10.02 2.61 -1.12
N ALA A 81 10.66 3.37 -0.23
CA ALA A 81 11.62 2.83 0.72
C ALA A 81 11.00 1.77 1.64
N ILE A 82 9.81 2.04 2.20
CA ILE A 82 9.11 1.06 3.05
C ILE A 82 8.71 -0.19 2.25
N ALA A 83 8.26 -0.06 1.01
CA ALA A 83 7.88 -1.18 0.15
C ALA A 83 9.11 -2.04 -0.22
N LYS A 84 10.26 -1.42 -0.49
CA LYS A 84 11.49 -2.16 -0.81
C LYS A 84 12.04 -2.88 0.41
N ASN A 85 12.05 -2.23 1.57
CA ASN A 85 12.74 -2.73 2.75
C ASN A 85 11.95 -3.78 3.54
N VAL A 86 10.64 -3.95 3.28
CA VAL A 86 9.85 -5.01 3.93
C VAL A 86 10.20 -6.42 3.45
N LYS A 87 10.92 -6.54 2.33
CA LYS A 87 11.32 -7.84 1.78
C LYS A 87 12.15 -8.69 2.75
N GLN A 88 12.75 -8.07 3.77
CA GLN A 88 13.43 -8.78 4.88
C GLN A 88 12.45 -9.58 5.78
N PHE A 89 11.16 -9.23 5.80
CA PHE A 89 10.12 -9.88 6.60
C PHE A 89 9.22 -10.79 5.77
N PHE A 90 8.98 -10.44 4.51
CA PHE A 90 8.09 -11.20 3.62
C PHE A 90 8.77 -11.54 2.30
N SER A 91 8.76 -12.83 1.94
CA SER A 91 9.06 -13.29 0.59
C SER A 91 7.76 -13.40 -0.21
N ALA A 92 7.34 -12.29 -0.84
CA ALA A 92 6.10 -12.19 -1.61
C ALA A 92 6.40 -11.87 -3.08
N ASP A 93 5.54 -12.33 -3.99
CA ASP A 93 5.57 -11.94 -5.41
C ASP A 93 5.17 -10.48 -5.60
N ILE A 94 4.30 -10.00 -4.70
CA ILE A 94 3.77 -8.64 -4.66
C ILE A 94 3.96 -8.01 -3.29
N ILE A 95 4.50 -6.79 -3.28
CA ILE A 95 4.53 -5.91 -2.10
C ILE A 95 3.78 -4.62 -2.40
N VAL A 96 2.95 -4.15 -1.46
CA VAL A 96 2.36 -2.81 -1.52
C VAL A 96 2.73 -2.02 -0.28
N GLY A 97 3.42 -0.89 -0.47
CA GLY A 97 3.62 0.12 0.57
C GLY A 97 2.56 1.23 0.45
N VAL A 98 2.05 1.70 1.59
CA VAL A 98 1.04 2.76 1.63
C VAL A 98 1.37 3.81 2.69
N THR A 99 1.45 5.07 2.26
CA THR A 99 1.49 6.26 3.14
C THR A 99 0.46 7.29 2.69
N GLY A 100 0.23 8.33 3.48
CA GLY A 100 -0.69 9.40 3.08
C GLY A 100 -1.29 10.17 4.24
N LEU A 101 -2.13 11.13 3.89
CA LEU A 101 -2.76 12.09 4.79
C LEU A 101 -4.27 11.85 4.81
N ALA A 102 -4.74 10.85 5.55
CA ALA A 102 -6.17 10.59 5.70
C ALA A 102 -6.87 11.61 6.63
N SER A 103 -6.12 12.42 7.37
CA SER A 103 -6.64 13.43 8.30
C SER A 103 -5.71 14.64 8.36
N PRO A 104 -6.19 15.82 8.83
CA PRO A 104 -5.39 17.04 8.93
C PRO A 104 -4.12 16.86 9.78
N GLY A 105 -3.07 17.59 9.42
CA GLY A 105 -1.79 17.58 10.12
C GLY A 105 -0.71 16.79 9.39
N GLY A 106 0.24 16.21 10.14
CA GLY A 106 1.40 15.53 9.56
C GLY A 106 2.22 16.48 8.67
N SER A 107 2.44 16.10 7.42
CA SER A 107 3.19 16.87 6.43
C SER A 107 2.31 17.56 5.38
N GLU A 108 1.05 17.83 5.71
CA GLU A 108 0.10 18.51 4.84
C GLU A 108 0.63 19.87 4.34
N THR A 109 0.44 20.12 3.04
CA THR A 109 0.70 21.42 2.39
C THR A 109 -0.39 21.70 1.35
N PRO A 110 -0.53 22.93 0.81
CA PRO A 110 -1.47 23.20 -0.27
C PRO A 110 -1.29 22.31 -1.50
N GLN A 111 -0.07 21.85 -1.77
CA GLN A 111 0.25 20.94 -2.89
C GLN A 111 0.03 19.46 -2.53
N LYS A 112 -0.04 19.14 -1.24
CA LYS A 112 -0.24 17.81 -0.67
C LYS A 112 -1.33 17.88 0.41
N PRO A 113 -2.59 18.13 0.03
CA PRO A 113 -3.69 18.31 0.98
C PRO A 113 -4.10 16.99 1.65
N VAL A 114 -4.92 17.07 2.71
CA VAL A 114 -5.69 15.92 3.21
C VAL A 114 -6.37 15.18 2.05
N GLY A 115 -6.36 13.86 2.13
CA GLY A 115 -6.80 12.96 1.07
C GLY A 115 -5.66 12.47 0.18
N THR A 116 -4.47 13.08 0.23
CA THR A 116 -3.31 12.62 -0.55
C THR A 116 -2.82 11.28 -0.03
N MET A 117 -2.81 10.27 -0.89
CA MET A 117 -2.28 8.93 -0.60
C MET A 117 -1.22 8.55 -1.62
N PHE A 118 -0.20 7.84 -1.14
CA PHE A 118 0.89 7.30 -1.94
C PHE A 118 0.90 5.79 -1.83
N PHE A 119 1.01 5.13 -2.98
CA PHE A 119 1.15 3.68 -3.08
C PHE A 119 2.43 3.36 -3.83
N HIS A 120 3.15 2.34 -3.37
CA HIS A 120 4.25 1.78 -4.13
C HIS A 120 4.05 0.28 -4.25
N LEU A 121 3.84 -0.19 -5.48
CA LEU A 121 3.57 -1.57 -5.80
C LEU A 121 4.83 -2.18 -6.40
N ILE A 122 5.34 -3.25 -5.82
CA ILE A 122 6.40 -4.07 -6.39
C ILE A 122 5.74 -5.37 -6.85
N ILE A 123 5.70 -5.62 -8.16
CA ILE A 123 5.07 -6.81 -8.76
C ILE A 123 6.14 -7.50 -9.60
N ASN A 124 6.51 -8.74 -9.27
CA ASN A 124 7.54 -9.50 -10.02
C ASN A 124 8.84 -8.69 -10.23
N GLN A 125 9.30 -8.00 -9.18
CA GLN A 125 10.47 -7.11 -9.16
C GLN A 125 10.33 -5.78 -9.94
N GLN A 126 9.22 -5.54 -10.63
CA GLN A 126 8.91 -4.26 -11.26
C GLN A 126 8.27 -3.31 -10.25
N SER A 127 8.67 -2.04 -10.27
CA SER A 127 8.22 -1.03 -9.30
C SER A 127 7.28 -0.02 -9.95
N TYR A 128 6.14 0.24 -9.30
CA TYR A 128 5.12 1.18 -9.75
C TYR A 128 4.78 2.14 -8.61
N SER A 129 4.98 3.44 -8.86
CA SER A 129 4.61 4.50 -7.92
C SER A 129 3.28 5.12 -8.33
N HIS A 130 2.41 5.36 -7.36
CA HIS A 130 1.12 6.00 -7.57
C HIS A 130 0.84 7.05 -6.50
N ARG A 131 0.27 8.18 -6.92
CA ARG A 131 -0.20 9.25 -6.05
C ARG A 131 -1.60 9.65 -6.45
N GLU A 132 -2.49 9.76 -5.47
CA GLU A 132 -3.88 10.19 -5.70
C GLU A 132 -4.38 11.04 -4.54
N VAL A 133 -5.36 11.91 -4.81
CA VAL A 133 -6.03 12.71 -3.77
C VAL A 133 -7.49 12.30 -3.73
N PHE A 134 -7.89 11.65 -2.64
CA PHE A 134 -9.26 11.23 -2.39
C PHE A 134 -10.04 12.30 -1.64
N GLN A 135 -11.36 12.28 -1.77
CA GLN A 135 -12.26 13.20 -1.09
C GLN A 135 -13.02 12.45 0.02
N GLY A 136 -13.44 13.18 1.06
CA GLY A 136 -14.22 12.65 2.17
C GLY A 136 -13.48 12.62 3.50
N GLY A 137 -14.09 11.98 4.49
CA GLY A 137 -13.50 11.74 5.81
C GLY A 137 -12.40 10.67 5.78
N ALA A 138 -11.69 10.53 6.89
CA ALA A 138 -10.53 9.63 6.99
C ALA A 138 -10.85 8.18 6.61
N GLU A 139 -11.97 7.64 7.09
CA GLU A 139 -12.38 6.27 6.75
C GLU A 139 -12.71 6.15 5.25
N GLU A 140 -13.39 7.13 4.66
CA GLU A 140 -13.73 7.14 3.24
C GLU A 140 -12.46 7.21 2.37
N VAL A 141 -11.49 8.03 2.75
CA VAL A 141 -10.18 8.13 2.06
C VAL A 141 -9.45 6.79 2.13
N ILE A 142 -9.43 6.14 3.29
CA ILE A 142 -8.78 4.83 3.47
C ILE A 142 -9.46 3.75 2.61
N LEU A 143 -10.79 3.68 2.61
CA LEU A 143 -11.52 2.69 1.82
C LEU A 143 -11.33 2.92 0.30
N GLN A 144 -11.37 4.18 -0.15
CA GLN A 144 -11.08 4.51 -1.54
C GLN A 144 -9.65 4.16 -1.95
N ALA A 145 -8.68 4.40 -1.07
CA ALA A 145 -7.29 4.01 -1.30
C ALA A 145 -7.12 2.49 -1.44
N ILE A 146 -7.78 1.71 -0.58
CA ILE A 146 -7.76 0.24 -0.64
C ILE A 146 -8.36 -0.25 -1.97
N ASP A 147 -9.51 0.28 -2.36
CA ASP A 147 -10.14 -0.02 -3.66
C ASP A 147 -9.23 0.32 -4.83
N ARG A 148 -8.54 1.47 -4.75
CA ARG A 148 -7.63 1.91 -5.79
C ARG A 148 -6.42 1.00 -5.92
N ILE A 149 -5.84 0.54 -4.80
CA ILE A 149 -4.75 -0.44 -4.78
C ILE A 149 -5.19 -1.74 -5.46
N ALA A 150 -6.37 -2.26 -5.12
CA ALA A 150 -6.90 -3.49 -5.71
C ALA A 150 -7.09 -3.34 -7.24
N GLN A 151 -7.58 -2.19 -7.70
CA GLN A 151 -7.71 -1.89 -9.13
C GLN A 151 -6.36 -1.83 -9.85
N LEU A 152 -5.37 -1.13 -9.28
CA LEU A 152 -4.03 -1.01 -9.85
C LEU A 152 -3.34 -2.38 -9.96
N LEU A 153 -3.45 -3.22 -8.92
CA LEU A 153 -2.94 -4.58 -8.95
C LEU A 153 -3.54 -5.39 -10.10
N MET A 154 -4.87 -5.38 -10.23
CA MET A 154 -5.53 -6.07 -11.34
C MET A 154 -5.14 -5.51 -12.71
N GLN A 155 -4.95 -4.20 -12.82
CA GLN A 155 -4.51 -3.55 -14.07
C GLN A 155 -3.12 -4.04 -14.47
N TYR A 156 -2.13 -3.98 -13.57
CA TYR A 156 -0.75 -4.36 -13.89
C TYR A 156 -0.59 -5.86 -14.14
N LEU A 157 -1.30 -6.72 -13.39
CA LEU A 157 -1.26 -8.17 -13.60
C LEU A 157 -1.86 -8.58 -14.96
N LYS A 158 -2.92 -7.91 -15.41
CA LYS A 158 -3.50 -8.17 -16.73
C LYS A 158 -2.57 -7.73 -17.87
N GLN A 159 -1.85 -6.63 -17.69
CA GLN A 159 -0.88 -6.15 -18.68
C GLN A 159 0.29 -7.13 -18.85
N GLN A 160 0.77 -7.74 -17.76
CA GLN A 160 1.84 -8.75 -17.82
C GLN A 160 1.42 -10.04 -18.55
N ASN A 161 0.13 -10.40 -18.53
CA ASN A 161 -0.39 -11.59 -19.22
C ASN A 161 -0.69 -11.38 -20.71
N THR A 162 -0.52 -10.16 -21.23
CA THR A 162 -0.78 -9.83 -22.64
C THR A 162 0.51 -9.81 -23.48
N LEU A 163 1.66 -10.11 -22.86
CA LEU A 163 2.98 -10.23 -23.47
C LEU A 163 3.41 -11.69 -23.50
#